data_AF-A0A835M5P5-F1
#
_entry.id   AF-A0A835M5P5-F1
#
_cell.length_a   1.000
_cell.length_b   1.000
_cell.length_c   1.000
_cell.angle_alpha   90.00
_cell.angle_beta   90.00
_cell.angle_gamma   90.00
#
_symmetry.space_group_name_H-M   'P 1'
#
loop_
_entity.id
_entity.type
_entity.pdbx_description
1 polymer ?
#
loop_
_entity_poly.entity_id
_entity_poly.type
_entity_poly.pdbx_seq_one_letter_code
_entity_poly.pdbx_strand_id
1 'polypeptide(L)'
;MAKSSADDEELRRACQVAVEGSSSSSSSSSSKIVMCIKVSKTRGFWGKSTRLGRGSNVAKPRVLALSSQKTTALLHVLKYSSGGVLEPAKLYKLKHLSKVEVISNDPSGCTFLLGFDNLRNQSVAPSQWTMRNINDRNRLLLCTLNICKEVLGQLPKVVGIDIVELALWAKENTPTVPNQANLRDGPVASVVTENDFKVTVEKDLVSQAEEEDMEALLGT
;
A
#
# COMPACT_ATOMS: atom_id res chain seq x y z
N MET A 1 1.94 -9.53 -3.01
CA MET A 1 0.64 -9.03 -3.52
C MET A 1 -0.25 -10.19 -3.91
N ALA A 2 -1.41 -10.32 -3.27
CA ALA A 2 -2.49 -11.21 -3.73
C ALA A 2 -2.69 -11.06 -5.25
N LYS A 3 -2.93 -12.18 -5.95
CA LYS A 3 -3.06 -12.21 -7.42
C LYS A 3 -4.00 -11.08 -7.88
N SER A 4 -3.52 -10.25 -8.80
CA SER A 4 -4.35 -9.22 -9.43
C SER A 4 -5.50 -9.92 -10.14
N SER A 5 -6.74 -9.54 -9.83
CA SER A 5 -7.89 -10.00 -10.62
C SER A 5 -7.97 -9.21 -11.93
N ALA A 6 -8.70 -9.73 -12.92
CA ALA A 6 -9.00 -8.98 -14.14
C ALA A 6 -9.70 -7.64 -13.82
N ASP A 7 -10.61 -7.65 -12.85
CA ASP A 7 -11.28 -6.45 -12.34
C ASP A 7 -10.31 -5.42 -11.77
N ASP A 8 -9.24 -5.87 -11.08
CA ASP A 8 -8.20 -4.99 -10.54
C ASP A 8 -7.38 -4.36 -11.66
N GLU A 9 -7.10 -5.09 -12.74
CA GLU A 9 -6.37 -4.57 -13.90
C GLU A 9 -7.20 -3.54 -14.68
N GLU A 10 -8.48 -3.82 -14.90
CA GLU A 10 -9.40 -2.88 -15.54
C GLU A 10 -9.55 -1.62 -14.69
N LEU A 11 -9.77 -1.77 -13.38
CA LEU A 11 -9.84 -0.65 -12.45
C LEU A 11 -8.56 0.18 -12.47
N ARG A 12 -7.40 -0.48 -12.52
CA ARG A 12 -6.09 0.19 -12.57
C ARG A 12 -5.90 0.98 -13.86
N ARG A 13 -6.29 0.42 -15.01
CA ARG A 13 -6.28 1.15 -16.30
C ARG A 13 -7.21 2.36 -16.25
N ALA A 14 -8.43 2.19 -15.74
CA ALA A 14 -9.37 3.30 -15.58
C ALA A 14 -8.83 4.40 -14.65
N CYS A 15 -8.16 4.03 -13.55
CA CYS A 15 -7.49 4.98 -12.67
C CYS A 15 -6.35 5.72 -13.37
N GLN A 16 -5.53 5.01 -14.18
CA GLN A 16 -4.42 5.61 -14.92
C GLN A 16 -4.94 6.68 -15.89
N VAL A 17 -5.97 6.35 -16.68
CA VAL A 17 -6.61 7.28 -17.62
C VAL A 17 -7.19 8.49 -16.89
N ALA A 18 -7.89 8.28 -15.77
CA ALA A 18 -8.49 9.37 -15.01
C ALA A 18 -7.45 10.32 -14.41
N VAL A 19 -6.30 9.81 -13.98
CA VAL A 19 -5.21 10.62 -13.42
C VAL A 19 -4.46 11.36 -14.54
N GLU A 20 -4.11 10.68 -15.62
CA GLU A 20 -3.38 11.29 -16.76
C GLU A 20 -4.21 12.33 -17.50
N GLY A 21 -5.50 12.07 -17.74
CA GLY A 21 -6.40 13.01 -18.41
C GLY A 21 -6.66 14.29 -17.61
N SER A 22 -6.40 14.27 -16.30
CA SER A 22 -6.51 15.45 -15.42
C SER A 22 -5.21 16.27 -15.33
N SER A 23 -4.07 15.69 -15.70
CA SER A 23 -2.80 16.39 -15.72
C SER A 23 -2.60 17.06 -17.07
N SER A 24 -2.75 18.38 -17.13
CA SER A 24 -2.49 19.22 -18.31
C SER A 24 -1.00 19.30 -18.72
N SER A 25 -0.15 18.39 -18.25
CA SER A 25 1.30 18.42 -18.44
C SER A 25 1.76 17.16 -19.16
N SER A 26 2.08 17.34 -20.45
CA SER A 26 2.68 16.38 -21.38
C SER A 26 4.14 15.98 -21.03
N SER A 27 4.50 15.91 -19.74
CA SER A 27 5.83 15.43 -19.33
C SER A 27 5.82 13.92 -19.21
N SER A 28 6.81 13.24 -19.79
CA SER A 28 6.95 11.77 -19.91
C SER A 28 7.23 11.05 -18.57
N SER A 29 6.63 11.53 -17.48
CA SER A 29 6.89 11.09 -16.11
C SER A 29 5.57 10.88 -15.36
N SER A 30 4.56 10.30 -16.02
CA SER A 30 3.29 9.97 -15.37
C SER A 30 3.55 8.97 -14.24
N SER A 31 3.16 9.36 -13.02
CA SER A 31 3.28 8.47 -11.86
C SER A 31 2.42 7.23 -12.10
N LYS A 32 3.06 6.06 -12.17
CA LYS A 32 2.37 4.78 -12.38
C LYS A 32 1.47 4.48 -11.19
N ILE A 33 0.18 4.19 -11.44
CA ILE A 33 -0.68 3.62 -10.41
C ILE A 33 -0.10 2.28 -10.02
N VAL A 34 0.24 2.07 -8.75
CA VAL A 34 0.81 0.83 -8.19
C VAL A 34 -0.26 -0.06 -7.57
N MET A 35 -1.32 0.54 -7.02
CA MET A 35 -2.47 -0.16 -6.45
C MET A 35 -3.71 0.71 -6.59
N CYS A 36 -4.87 0.09 -6.82
CA CYS A 36 -6.16 0.75 -6.72
C CYS A 36 -7.17 -0.18 -6.04
N ILE A 37 -8.12 0.40 -5.31
CA ILE A 37 -9.14 -0.37 -4.59
C ILE A 37 -10.43 0.43 -4.41
N LYS A 38 -11.57 -0.25 -4.55
CA LYS A 38 -12.89 0.32 -4.27
C LYS A 38 -13.07 0.46 -2.76
N VAL A 39 -13.60 1.60 -2.32
CA VAL A 39 -13.78 1.91 -0.90
C VAL A 39 -15.10 2.63 -0.68
N SER A 40 -15.65 2.49 0.52
CA SER A 40 -16.76 3.32 0.98
C SER A 40 -16.24 4.47 1.83
N LYS A 41 -16.57 5.71 1.46
CA LYS A 41 -16.17 6.91 2.19
C LYS A 41 -17.31 7.43 3.06
N THR A 42 -17.11 7.51 4.36
CA THR A 42 -18.00 8.19 5.30
C THR A 42 -17.33 9.46 5.84
N ARG A 43 -18.14 10.45 6.24
CA ARG A 43 -17.61 11.64 6.91
C ARG A 43 -17.36 11.27 8.37
N GLY A 44 -16.16 11.57 8.89
CA GLY A 44 -15.87 11.34 10.29
C GLY A 44 -16.84 12.09 11.19
N PHE A 45 -17.17 11.48 12.32
CA PHE A 45 -18.02 12.04 13.35
C PHE A 45 -17.13 12.61 14.47
N TRP A 46 -17.31 13.89 14.83
CA TRP A 46 -16.65 14.50 15.98
C TRP A 46 -17.72 15.01 16.95
N GLY A 47 -17.92 14.33 18.07
CA GLY A 47 -18.75 14.80 19.19
C GLY A 47 -20.24 14.44 19.14
N LYS A 48 -20.72 13.95 20.29
CA LYS A 48 -22.10 13.70 20.78
C LYS A 48 -23.26 13.85 19.78
N SER A 49 -23.94 12.73 19.56
CA SER A 49 -25.18 12.63 18.79
C SER A 49 -26.31 13.37 19.50
N THR A 50 -26.88 14.41 18.88
CA THR A 50 -28.16 14.96 19.36
C THR A 50 -29.10 15.42 18.24
N ARG A 51 -28.78 15.24 16.95
CA ARG A 51 -29.75 15.58 15.88
C ARG A 51 -29.71 14.59 14.72
N LEU A 52 -30.63 13.62 14.78
CA LEU A 52 -31.15 12.93 13.60
C LEU A 52 -31.88 13.96 12.73
N GLY A 53 -31.17 14.64 11.83
CA GLY A 53 -31.81 15.58 10.92
C GLY A 53 -30.83 16.39 10.08
N ARG A 54 -30.81 16.11 8.77
CA ARG A 54 -30.17 16.89 7.69
C ARG A 54 -28.64 16.83 7.62
N GLY A 55 -28.15 15.72 7.09
CA GLY A 55 -26.76 15.57 6.65
C GLY A 55 -26.38 14.11 6.65
N SER A 56 -27.01 13.33 5.77
CA SER A 56 -26.92 11.88 5.77
C SER A 56 -25.46 11.43 5.83
N ASN A 57 -25.13 10.64 6.86
CA ASN A 57 -23.84 9.98 6.98
C ASN A 57 -23.76 8.80 5.99
N VAL A 58 -24.16 9.07 4.74
CA VAL A 58 -24.28 8.10 3.67
C VAL A 58 -22.90 7.82 3.16
N ALA A 59 -22.56 6.55 3.21
CA ALA A 59 -21.32 6.01 2.68
C ALA A 59 -21.30 6.23 1.16
N LYS A 60 -20.28 6.93 0.66
CA LYS A 60 -20.14 7.26 -0.76
C LYS A 60 -19.12 6.32 -1.41
N PRO A 61 -19.46 5.63 -2.51
CA PRO A 61 -18.48 4.80 -3.22
C PRO A 61 -17.38 5.67 -3.81
N ARG A 62 -16.14 5.28 -3.57
CA ARG A 62 -14.91 5.93 -4.06
C ARG A 62 -13.93 4.87 -4.50
N VAL A 63 -12.90 5.30 -5.21
CA VAL A 63 -11.72 4.49 -5.50
C VAL A 63 -10.51 5.20 -4.93
N LEU A 64 -9.68 4.46 -4.21
CA LEU A 64 -8.36 4.92 -3.80
C LEU A 64 -7.35 4.35 -4.78
N ALA A 65 -6.51 5.20 -5.35
CA ALA A 65 -5.40 4.78 -6.19
C ALA A 65 -4.08 5.34 -5.63
N LEU A 66 -3.12 4.46 -5.39
CA LEU A 66 -1.78 4.80 -4.97
C LEU A 66 -0.90 4.90 -6.22
N SER A 67 -0.18 6.00 -6.36
CA SER A 67 0.85 6.17 -7.38
C SER A 67 2.20 6.44 -6.72
N SER A 68 3.25 5.93 -7.33
CA SER A 68 4.63 6.12 -6.86
C SER A 68 5.55 6.42 -8.05
N GLN A 69 6.49 7.33 -7.83
CA GLN A 69 7.52 7.72 -8.79
C GLN A 69 8.75 8.20 -8.03
N LYS A 70 9.90 7.51 -8.18
CA LYS A 70 11.22 7.81 -7.59
C LYS A 70 11.18 8.30 -6.13
N THR A 71 10.88 9.58 -5.91
CA THR A 71 10.88 10.26 -4.59
C THR A 71 9.51 10.83 -4.19
N THR A 72 8.47 10.52 -4.95
CA THR A 72 7.11 11.05 -4.76
C THR A 72 6.10 9.92 -4.73
N ALA A 73 5.15 10.03 -3.80
CA ALA A 73 4.04 9.10 -3.71
C ALA A 73 2.75 9.85 -3.39
N LEU A 74 1.68 9.48 -4.09
CA LEU A 74 0.39 10.17 -4.05
C LEU A 74 -0.73 9.16 -3.80
N LEU A 75 -1.73 9.60 -3.04
CA LEU A 75 -3.01 8.92 -2.89
C LEU A 75 -4.08 9.75 -3.61
N HIS A 76 -4.58 9.17 -4.70
CA HIS A 76 -5.67 9.72 -5.49
C HIS A 76 -7.00 9.16 -4.95
N VAL A 77 -7.94 10.04 -4.68
CA VAL A 77 -9.33 9.70 -4.40
C VAL A 77 -10.13 10.01 -5.65
N LEU A 78 -10.73 8.99 -6.24
CA LEU A 78 -11.56 9.09 -7.43
C LEU A 78 -13.03 8.84 -7.08
N LYS A 79 -13.93 9.43 -7.87
CA LYS A 79 -15.38 9.21 -7.82
C LYS A 79 -15.86 8.74 -9.18
N TYR A 80 -16.96 8.00 -9.22
CA TYR A 80 -17.68 7.75 -10.47
C TYR A 80 -18.54 8.98 -10.80
N SER A 81 -18.46 9.45 -12.03
CA SER A 81 -19.38 10.43 -12.60
C SER A 81 -20.55 9.76 -13.32
N SER A 82 -21.53 10.55 -13.74
CA SER A 82 -22.63 10.12 -14.59
C SER A 82 -22.06 9.54 -15.89
N GLY A 83 -22.26 8.24 -16.10
CA GLY A 83 -21.65 7.49 -17.21
C GLY A 83 -20.62 6.43 -16.78
N GLY A 84 -20.35 6.27 -15.48
CA GLY A 84 -19.47 5.21 -14.98
C GLY A 84 -17.96 5.51 -15.14
N VAL A 85 -17.61 6.72 -15.57
CA VAL A 85 -16.22 7.17 -15.72
C VAL A 85 -15.65 7.59 -14.37
N LEU A 86 -14.37 7.28 -14.13
CA LEU A 86 -13.65 7.75 -12.94
C LEU A 86 -13.14 9.18 -13.13
N GLU A 87 -13.42 10.03 -12.14
CA GLU A 87 -12.92 11.40 -12.09
C GLU A 87 -12.13 11.63 -10.79
N PRO A 88 -11.01 12.37 -10.84
CA PRO A 88 -10.31 12.80 -9.64
C PRO A 88 -11.22 13.65 -8.74
N ALA A 89 -11.26 13.31 -7.45
CA ALA A 89 -12.04 14.02 -6.43
C ALA A 89 -11.15 14.68 -5.37
N LYS A 90 -10.04 14.04 -4.99
CA LYS A 90 -9.06 14.61 -4.06
C LYS A 90 -7.70 13.98 -4.25
N LEU A 91 -6.64 14.76 -4.06
CA LEU A 91 -5.26 14.30 -4.11
C LEU A 91 -4.59 14.53 -2.75
N TYR A 92 -3.92 13.50 -2.23
CA TYR A 92 -3.07 13.60 -1.05
C TYR A 92 -1.63 13.22 -1.40
N LYS A 93 -0.65 13.92 -0.83
CA LYS A 93 0.75 13.51 -0.91
C LYS A 93 1.07 12.64 0.29
N LEU A 94 1.59 11.43 0.07
CA LEU A 94 1.86 10.49 1.17
C LEU A 94 2.96 10.96 2.12
N LYS A 95 3.82 11.90 1.70
CA LYS A 95 4.80 12.56 2.60
C LYS A 95 4.17 13.31 3.78
N HIS A 96 2.87 13.57 3.70
CA HIS A 96 2.07 14.26 4.71
C HIS A 96 1.17 13.29 5.49
N LEU A 97 1.25 11.98 5.22
CA LEU A 97 0.53 10.98 6.00
C LEU A 97 1.25 10.80 7.34
N SER A 98 0.63 11.26 8.42
CA SER A 98 1.20 11.22 9.76
C SER A 98 0.65 10.08 10.61
N LYS A 99 -0.58 9.63 10.33
CA LYS A 99 -1.27 8.60 11.11
C LYS A 99 -2.12 7.68 10.22
N VAL A 100 -2.07 6.38 10.51
CA VAL A 100 -3.02 5.37 10.02
C VAL A 100 -3.69 4.75 11.25
N GLU A 101 -5.01 4.77 11.29
CA GLU A 101 -5.78 4.32 12.46
C GLU A 101 -6.95 3.43 12.04
N VAL A 102 -6.97 2.19 12.50
CA VAL A 102 -8.15 1.31 12.38
C VAL A 102 -9.13 1.64 13.50
N ILE A 103 -10.41 1.70 13.17
CA ILE A 103 -11.46 2.06 14.14
C ILE A 103 -11.79 0.85 15.00
N SER A 104 -11.55 0.94 16.31
CA SER A 104 -11.80 -0.14 17.27
C SER A 104 -13.28 -0.49 17.45
N ASN A 105 -14.18 0.45 17.18
CA ASN A 105 -15.62 0.26 17.35
C ASN A 105 -16.28 -0.42 16.13
N ASP A 106 -15.52 -0.72 15.08
CA ASP A 106 -15.98 -1.51 13.94
C ASP A 106 -15.57 -2.98 14.14
N PRO A 107 -16.52 -3.89 14.48
CA PRO A 107 -16.19 -5.29 14.72
C PRO A 107 -15.71 -6.01 13.46
N SER A 108 -15.94 -5.46 12.25
CA SER A 108 -15.40 -6.03 11.01
C SER A 108 -13.92 -5.70 10.80
N GLY A 109 -13.37 -4.72 11.54
CA GLY A 109 -12.00 -4.24 11.38
C GLY A 109 -11.69 -3.71 9.97
N CYS A 110 -12.71 -3.32 9.19
CA CYS A 110 -12.58 -2.89 7.81
C CYS A 110 -12.52 -1.37 7.67
N THR A 111 -12.93 -0.63 8.70
CA THR A 111 -12.92 0.83 8.72
C THR A 111 -11.64 1.41 9.32
N PHE A 112 -11.05 2.38 8.63
CA PHE A 112 -9.83 3.07 9.05
C PHE A 112 -9.83 4.55 8.64
N LEU A 113 -8.86 5.27 9.19
CA LEU A 113 -8.59 6.69 9.00
C LEU A 113 -7.18 6.88 8.45
N LEU A 114 -7.04 7.83 7.52
CA LEU A 114 -5.75 8.33 7.05
C LEU A 114 -5.61 9.78 7.51
N GLY A 115 -4.75 10.00 8.51
CA GLY A 115 -4.45 11.29 9.10
C GLY A 115 -3.35 11.99 8.31
N PHE A 116 -3.68 13.12 7.68
CA PHE A 116 -2.72 13.97 6.99
C PHE A 116 -2.50 15.28 7.77
N ASP A 117 -1.25 15.62 8.03
CA ASP A 117 -0.84 16.84 8.76
C ASP A 117 -1.19 18.15 8.03
N ASN A 118 -1.19 18.11 6.70
CA ASN A 118 -1.40 19.25 5.80
C ASN A 118 -2.85 19.74 5.64
N LEU A 119 -3.80 19.25 6.43
CA LEU A 119 -5.16 19.74 6.37
C LEU A 119 -5.23 21.08 7.09
N ARG A 120 -5.10 22.17 6.31
CA ARG A 120 -5.18 23.60 6.73
C ARG A 120 -6.33 23.92 7.70
N ASN A 121 -7.34 23.05 7.80
CA ASN A 121 -8.43 23.10 8.79
C ASN A 121 -8.52 21.78 9.58
N GLN A 122 -7.89 21.72 10.77
CA GLN A 122 -8.08 20.63 11.74
C GLN A 122 -9.53 20.54 12.28
N SER A 123 -10.37 21.53 11.98
CA SER A 123 -11.77 21.61 12.41
C SER A 123 -12.70 20.62 11.70
N VAL A 124 -12.26 19.93 10.64
CA VAL A 124 -13.10 18.96 9.92
C VAL A 124 -12.62 17.55 10.22
N ALA A 125 -13.50 16.75 10.82
CA ALA A 125 -13.23 15.35 11.12
C ALA A 125 -12.67 14.61 9.89
N PRO A 126 -11.60 13.81 10.05
CA PRO A 126 -10.97 13.10 8.95
C PRO A 126 -11.97 12.15 8.27
N SER A 127 -11.76 11.91 6.97
CA SER A 127 -12.60 10.96 6.22
C SER A 127 -12.34 9.54 6.71
N GLN A 128 -13.42 8.80 6.96
CA GLN A 128 -13.37 7.37 7.27
C GLN A 128 -13.53 6.57 5.99
N TRP A 129 -12.76 5.51 5.91
CA TRP A 129 -12.67 4.64 4.74
C TRP A 129 -13.01 3.22 5.18
N THR A 130 -14.03 2.62 4.59
CA THR A 130 -14.46 1.25 4.91
C THR A 130 -14.23 0.36 3.69
N MET A 131 -13.44 -0.69 3.90
CA MET A 131 -13.21 -1.72 2.88
C MET A 131 -14.32 -2.76 2.85
N ARG A 132 -14.34 -3.55 1.78
CA ARG A 132 -15.27 -4.68 1.64
C ARG A 132 -14.99 -5.80 2.63
N ASN A 133 -13.72 -6.02 2.96
CA ASN A 133 -13.25 -7.06 3.86
C ASN A 133 -11.85 -6.71 4.43
N ILE A 134 -11.40 -7.50 5.40
CA ILE A 134 -10.12 -7.30 6.07
C ILE A 134 -8.91 -7.47 5.14
N ASN A 135 -9.00 -8.35 4.14
CA ASN A 135 -7.92 -8.58 3.17
C ASN A 135 -7.68 -7.34 2.31
N ASP A 136 -8.75 -6.70 1.84
CA ASP A 136 -8.71 -5.45 1.08
C ASP A 136 -8.10 -4.31 1.92
N ARG A 137 -8.47 -4.25 3.21
CA ARG A 137 -7.88 -3.30 4.18
C ARG A 137 -6.39 -3.57 4.34
N ASN A 138 -5.99 -4.80 4.65
CA ASN A 138 -4.60 -5.17 4.86
C ASN A 138 -3.74 -4.93 3.61
N ARG A 139 -4.27 -5.27 2.43
CA ARG A 139 -3.62 -5.03 1.13
C ARG A 139 -3.32 -3.55 0.91
N LEU A 140 -4.30 -2.68 1.14
CA LEU A 140 -4.10 -1.24 0.99
C LEU A 140 -3.11 -0.70 2.03
N LEU A 141 -3.28 -1.07 3.30
CA LEU A 141 -2.45 -0.54 4.38
C LEU A 141 -1.00 -0.98 4.21
N LEU A 142 -0.74 -2.26 3.91
CA LEU A 142 0.60 -2.77 3.65
C LEU A 142 1.24 -2.07 2.44
N CYS A 143 0.50 -1.90 1.34
CA CYS A 143 1.02 -1.17 0.17
C CYS A 143 1.35 0.29 0.50
N THR A 144 0.50 0.95 1.29
CA THR A 144 0.73 2.33 1.75
C THR A 144 1.98 2.41 2.62
N LEU A 145 2.13 1.53 3.62
CA LEU A 145 3.27 1.49 4.53
C LEU A 145 4.58 1.17 3.80
N ASN A 146 4.56 0.22 2.86
CA ASN A 146 5.72 -0.12 2.05
C ASN A 146 6.16 1.07 1.19
N ILE A 147 5.22 1.75 0.52
CA ILE A 147 5.53 2.96 -0.25
C ILE A 147 6.10 4.06 0.65
N CYS A 148 5.51 4.29 1.83
CA CYS A 148 6.03 5.25 2.79
C CYS A 148 7.47 4.92 3.22
N LYS A 149 7.76 3.65 3.49
CA LYS A 149 9.12 3.20 3.85
C LYS A 149 10.10 3.32 2.68
N GLU A 150 9.77 2.75 1.53
CA GLU A 150 10.68 2.60 0.38
C GLU A 150 10.91 3.91 -0.37
N VAL A 151 9.87 4.75 -0.51
CA VAL A 151 9.92 5.97 -1.33
C VAL A 151 10.18 7.20 -0.49
N LEU A 152 9.69 7.24 0.75
CA LEU A 152 9.72 8.43 1.60
C LEU A 152 10.66 8.28 2.80
N GLY A 153 11.17 7.08 3.08
CA GLY A 153 12.09 6.81 4.20
C GLY A 153 11.46 6.97 5.59
N GLN A 154 10.14 7.16 5.69
CA GLN A 154 9.45 7.40 6.95
C GLN A 154 8.11 6.65 6.99
N LEU A 155 7.76 6.14 8.18
CA LEU A 155 6.49 5.45 8.41
C LEU A 155 5.53 6.35 9.20
N PRO A 156 4.23 6.38 8.85
CA PRO A 156 3.24 7.05 9.68
C PRO A 156 3.04 6.32 11.01
N LYS A 157 2.50 7.01 12.02
CA LYS A 157 2.06 6.37 13.26
C LYS A 157 0.92 5.40 12.97
N VAL A 158 1.05 4.15 13.43
CA VAL A 158 0.02 3.13 13.29
C VAL A 158 -0.74 2.96 14.61
N VAL A 159 -2.07 2.99 14.57
CA VAL A 159 -2.94 2.84 15.75
C VAL A 159 -4.07 1.84 15.45
N GLY A 160 -4.37 0.96 16.41
CA GLY A 160 -5.48 0.01 16.29
C GLY A 160 -5.24 -1.13 15.29
N ILE A 161 -4.01 -1.28 14.79
CA ILE A 161 -3.61 -2.41 13.93
C ILE A 161 -2.79 -3.36 14.77
N ASP A 162 -3.17 -4.63 14.79
CA ASP A 162 -2.28 -5.70 15.22
C ASP A 162 -1.19 -5.90 14.15
N ILE A 163 0.01 -5.43 14.45
CA ILE A 163 1.16 -5.48 13.52
C ILE A 163 1.59 -6.93 13.28
N VAL A 164 1.44 -7.81 14.26
CA VAL A 164 1.79 -9.22 14.14
C VAL A 164 0.82 -9.92 13.20
N GLU A 165 -0.49 -9.70 13.40
CA GLU A 165 -1.52 -10.23 12.49
C GLU A 165 -1.32 -9.72 11.06
N LEU A 166 -1.04 -8.42 10.90
CA LEU A 166 -0.77 -7.84 9.58
C LEU A 166 0.49 -8.43 8.93
N ALA A 167 1.54 -8.70 9.72
CA ALA A 167 2.78 -9.31 9.23
C ALA A 167 2.58 -10.77 8.81
N LEU A 168 1.83 -11.56 9.59
CA LEU A 168 1.46 -12.93 9.26
C LEU A 168 0.61 -12.96 7.98
N TRP A 169 -0.40 -12.09 7.90
CA TRP A 169 -1.20 -11.91 6.70
C TRP A 169 -0.34 -11.56 5.49
N ALA A 170 0.62 -10.65 5.64
CA ALA A 170 1.52 -10.23 4.58
C ALA A 170 2.40 -11.39 4.08
N LYS A 171 2.89 -12.23 5.00
CA LYS A 171 3.67 -13.44 4.69
C LYS A 171 2.86 -14.43 3.86
N GLU A 172 1.58 -14.61 4.18
CA GLU A 172 0.67 -15.53 3.47
C GLU A 172 0.21 -14.98 2.10
N ASN A 173 0.07 -13.66 1.97
CA ASN A 173 -0.52 -13.01 0.79
C ASN A 173 0.51 -12.29 -0.11
N THR A 174 1.79 -12.48 0.16
CA THR A 174 2.88 -12.03 -0.72
C THR A 174 3.46 -13.24 -1.43
N PRO A 175 3.20 -13.44 -2.74
CA PRO A 175 3.94 -14.39 -3.55
C PRO A 175 5.43 -14.23 -3.30
N THR A 176 6.05 -15.30 -2.85
CA THR A 176 7.49 -15.49 -2.85
C THR A 176 7.92 -15.33 -4.30
N VAL A 177 8.41 -14.16 -4.67
CA VAL A 177 9.20 -14.03 -5.89
C VAL A 177 10.46 -14.84 -5.58
N PRO A 178 10.73 -15.97 -6.27
CA PRO A 178 12.03 -16.60 -6.15
C PRO A 178 13.03 -15.54 -6.62
N ASN A 179 13.96 -15.15 -5.74
CA ASN A 179 15.12 -14.36 -6.14
C ASN A 179 15.81 -15.13 -7.27
N GLN A 180 15.60 -14.72 -8.52
CA GLN A 180 16.53 -15.05 -9.59
C GLN A 180 17.78 -14.19 -9.38
N ALA A 181 18.53 -14.52 -8.33
CA ALA A 181 19.93 -14.18 -8.25
C ALA A 181 20.65 -15.07 -9.27
N ASN A 182 21.08 -14.45 -10.37
CA ASN A 182 22.14 -14.87 -11.28
C ASN A 182 22.39 -16.38 -11.43
N LEU A 183 21.79 -16.98 -12.47
CA LEU A 183 22.34 -18.18 -13.10
C LEU A 183 22.41 -17.92 -14.61
N ARG A 184 23.56 -17.37 -15.03
CA ARG A 184 24.09 -17.54 -16.39
C ARG A 184 25.12 -18.67 -16.31
N ASP A 185 24.73 -19.89 -16.69
CA ASP A 185 25.21 -20.61 -17.87
C ASP A 185 24.48 -21.96 -17.97
N GLY A 186 24.14 -22.39 -19.20
CA GLY A 186 23.30 -23.59 -19.46
C GLY A 186 24.05 -24.93 -19.46
N PRO A 187 23.55 -26.00 -20.12
CA PRO A 187 22.17 -26.49 -20.19
C PRO A 187 22.03 -28.02 -19.93
N VAL A 188 20.77 -28.47 -19.85
CA VAL A 188 20.21 -29.82 -20.15
C VAL A 188 19.83 -30.77 -18.99
N ALA A 189 18.50 -30.89 -18.84
CA ALA A 189 17.61 -32.03 -18.52
C ALA A 189 17.89 -32.99 -17.33
N SER A 190 16.91 -33.08 -16.43
CA SER A 190 16.13 -34.32 -16.18
C SER A 190 15.00 -34.06 -15.20
N VAL A 191 13.81 -34.56 -15.55
CA VAL A 191 12.62 -34.71 -14.70
C VAL A 191 12.93 -35.66 -13.52
N VAL A 192 12.31 -35.45 -12.35
CA VAL A 192 11.61 -36.45 -11.50
C VAL A 192 11.14 -35.80 -10.19
N THR A 193 10.03 -36.35 -9.71
CA THR A 193 9.01 -35.98 -8.74
C THR A 193 9.38 -35.88 -7.25
N GLU A 194 8.45 -35.24 -6.52
CA GLU A 194 8.19 -35.17 -5.07
C GLU A 194 8.87 -36.21 -4.16
N ASN A 195 9.38 -35.78 -3.01
CA ASN A 195 9.05 -36.32 -1.68
C ASN A 195 9.77 -35.57 -0.53
N ASP A 196 9.04 -35.42 0.57
CA ASP A 196 9.44 -35.23 1.99
C ASP A 196 10.60 -34.27 2.34
N PHE A 197 10.24 -33.13 2.95
CA PHE A 197 11.18 -32.29 3.71
C PHE A 197 11.52 -32.95 5.06
N LYS A 198 12.51 -33.83 5.02
CA LYS A 198 13.30 -34.24 6.18
C LYS A 198 14.25 -33.10 6.54
N VAL A 199 14.08 -32.53 7.72
CA VAL A 199 14.98 -31.55 8.32
C VAL A 199 16.35 -32.20 8.57
N THR A 200 17.39 -31.71 7.91
CA THR A 200 18.79 -31.96 8.27
C THR A 200 19.46 -30.61 8.56
N VAL A 201 19.87 -30.45 9.82
CA VAL A 201 20.64 -29.32 10.32
C VAL A 201 22.07 -29.48 9.82
N GLU A 202 22.49 -28.64 8.88
CA GLU A 202 23.91 -28.49 8.56
C GLU A 202 24.44 -27.18 9.12
N LYS A 203 25.63 -27.32 9.69
CA LYS A 203 26.31 -26.41 10.59
C LYS A 203 26.79 -25.15 9.86
N ASP A 204 26.58 -24.05 10.57
CA ASP A 204 27.22 -22.75 10.41
C ASP A 204 28.74 -22.91 10.27
N LEU A 205 29.28 -22.73 9.06
CA LEU A 205 30.70 -22.52 8.83
C LEU A 205 30.87 -21.07 8.40
N VAL A 206 31.12 -20.25 9.42
CA VAL A 206 31.63 -18.89 9.34
C VAL A 206 32.85 -18.87 8.41
N SER A 207 32.73 -18.29 7.22
CA SER A 207 33.89 -18.01 6.37
C SER A 207 34.59 -16.76 6.88
N GLN A 208 35.59 -16.98 7.73
CA GLN A 208 36.70 -16.07 7.99
C GLN A 208 37.49 -15.84 6.69
N ALA A 209 37.11 -14.85 5.88
CA ALA A 209 37.86 -14.56 4.65
C ALA A 209 37.92 -13.07 4.25
N GLU A 210 37.53 -12.12 5.12
CA GLU A 210 37.65 -10.67 4.84
C GLU A 210 38.09 -9.88 6.09
N GLU A 211 39.09 -10.35 6.84
CA GLU A 211 39.75 -9.60 7.92
C GLU A 211 41.26 -9.44 7.69
N GLU A 212 41.72 -9.37 6.44
CA GLU A 212 43.11 -8.98 6.10
C GLU A 212 43.14 -8.15 4.81
N ASP A 213 42.42 -7.02 4.77
CA ASP A 213 42.71 -5.93 3.81
C ASP A 213 42.43 -4.56 4.44
N MET A 214 42.95 -4.37 5.65
CA MET A 214 43.06 -3.07 6.29
C MET A 214 44.42 -2.98 6.96
N GLU A 215 45.47 -2.64 6.20
CA GLU A 215 46.66 -1.90 6.68
C GLU A 215 47.69 -1.71 5.55
N ALA A 216 47.37 -0.86 4.57
CA ALA A 216 48.39 -0.29 3.67
C ALA A 216 47.95 1.07 3.09
N LEU A 217 47.38 1.94 3.93
CA LEU A 217 47.29 3.36 3.65
C LEU A 217 47.87 4.13 4.83
N LEU A 218 48.78 5.05 4.52
CA LEU A 218 49.58 5.93 5.40
C LEU A 218 50.86 5.23 5.91
N GLY A 219 52.06 5.41 5.37
CA GLY A 219 52.68 6.61 4.81
C GLY A 219 53.67 7.20 5.81
N THR A 220 54.94 6.79 5.71
CA THR A 220 56.21 7.58 5.72
C THR A 220 57.40 6.64 5.86
#